data_AF-A0A159Z5J8-F1
#
_entry.id   AF-A0A159Z5J8-F1
#
_cell.length_a   1.000
_cell.length_b   1.000
_cell.length_c   1.000
_cell.angle_alpha   90.00
_cell.angle_beta   90.00
_cell.angle_gamma   90.00
#
_symmetry.space_group_name_H-M   'P 1'
#
loop_
_entity.id
_entity.type
_entity.pdbx_description
1 polymer ?
#
loop_
_entity_poly.entity_id
_entity_poly.type
_entity_poly.pdbx_seq_one_letter_code
_entity_poly.pdbx_strand_id
1 'polypeptide(L)'
;MRSTSTLHALKSGAAWLACATPEQIDEFLGGLGDGALMALPWLFEFWALPHQLPPEGAWKTWVIMGGRGAGKTRAGAEWVRMQVEGARPLDAGRAKRVALPVVEVRI
;
A
#
# COMPACT_ATOMS: atom_id res chain seq x y z
N MET A 1 -33.67 6.02 -12.72
CA MET A 1 -32.52 6.35 -11.84
C MET A 1 -31.32 5.53 -12.34
N ARG A 2 -30.43 6.13 -13.14
CA ARG A 2 -29.23 5.42 -13.66
C ARG A 2 -28.24 5.27 -12.50
N SER A 3 -27.95 4.03 -12.12
CA SER A 3 -26.87 3.72 -11.20
C SER A 3 -25.54 4.20 -11.80
N THR A 4 -24.88 5.13 -11.11
CA THR A 4 -23.53 5.63 -11.43
C THR A 4 -22.45 4.73 -10.84
N SER A 5 -22.77 3.49 -10.46
CA SER A 5 -21.81 2.52 -9.96
C SER A 5 -20.92 2.03 -11.10
N THR A 6 -19.93 2.85 -11.48
CA THR A 6 -18.69 2.39 -12.08
C THR A 6 -18.22 1.17 -11.30
N LEU A 7 -17.93 0.08 -12.02
CA LEU A 7 -17.32 -1.14 -11.50
C LEU A 7 -16.27 -0.74 -10.46
N HIS A 8 -16.48 -1.15 -9.21
CA HIS A 8 -15.58 -0.85 -8.11
C HIS A 8 -14.21 -1.41 -8.48
N ALA A 9 -13.31 -0.54 -8.94
CA ALA A 9 -11.89 -0.85 -9.04
C ALA A 9 -11.44 -1.39 -7.69
N LEU A 10 -10.61 -2.43 -7.72
CA LEU A 10 -10.14 -3.13 -6.53
C LEU A 10 -9.66 -2.13 -5.47
N LYS A 11 -10.35 -2.13 -4.32
CA LYS A 11 -10.11 -1.18 -3.23
C LYS A 11 -8.73 -1.37 -2.58
N SER A 12 -8.23 -2.61 -2.57
CA SER A 12 -6.86 -3.00 -2.18
C SER A 12 -6.57 -4.44 -2.60
N GLY A 13 -5.29 -4.83 -2.66
CA GLY A 13 -4.87 -6.21 -2.94
C GLY A 13 -5.36 -7.18 -1.86
N ALA A 14 -5.36 -6.76 -0.59
CA ALA A 14 -5.94 -7.52 0.51
C ALA A 14 -7.44 -7.80 0.33
N ALA A 15 -8.21 -6.80 -0.11
CA ALA A 15 -9.65 -6.96 -0.34
C ALA A 15 -9.93 -7.94 -1.49
N TRP A 16 -9.06 -7.96 -2.52
CA TRP A 16 -9.12 -8.94 -3.59
C TRP A 16 -8.81 -10.36 -3.09
N LEU A 17 -7.69 -10.55 -2.37
CA LEU A 17 -7.33 -11.86 -1.82
C LEU A 17 -8.42 -12.44 -0.93
N ALA A 18 -9.13 -11.60 -0.16
CA ALA A 18 -10.20 -12.04 0.72
C ALA A 18 -11.43 -12.60 -0.03
N CYS A 19 -11.62 -12.25 -1.32
CA CYS A 19 -12.74 -12.72 -2.12
C CYS A 19 -12.35 -13.58 -3.34
N ALA A 20 -11.06 -13.74 -3.61
CA ALA A 20 -10.53 -14.57 -4.69
C ALA A 20 -10.72 -16.07 -4.40
N THR A 21 -10.86 -16.88 -5.44
CA THR A 21 -10.85 -18.34 -5.31
C THR A 21 -9.42 -18.86 -5.09
N PRO A 22 -9.24 -20.07 -4.53
CA PRO A 22 -7.91 -20.66 -4.40
C PRO A 22 -7.13 -20.70 -5.72
N GLU A 23 -7.80 -21.02 -6.83
CA GLU A 23 -7.18 -21.08 -8.16
C GLU A 23 -6.68 -19.71 -8.61
N GLN A 24 -7.45 -18.64 -8.34
CA GLN A 24 -7.05 -17.26 -8.65
C GLN A 24 -5.88 -16.80 -7.79
N ILE A 25 -5.83 -17.23 -6.52
CA ILE A 25 -4.72 -16.94 -5.62
C ILE A 25 -3.47 -17.67 -6.11
N ASP A 26 -3.57 -18.95 -6.44
CA ASP A 26 -2.45 -19.76 -6.94
C ASP A 26 -1.91 -19.22 -8.27
N GLU A 27 -2.79 -18.82 -9.19
CA GLU A 27 -2.40 -18.18 -10.44
C GLU A 27 -1.66 -16.85 -10.19
N PHE A 28 -2.18 -16.01 -9.30
CA PHE A 28 -1.53 -14.75 -8.95
C PHE A 28 -0.17 -14.96 -8.29
N LEU A 29 -0.09 -15.82 -7.27
CA LEU A 29 1.16 -16.09 -6.55
C LEU A 29 2.18 -16.78 -7.45
N GLY A 30 1.76 -17.72 -8.30
CA GLY A 30 2.61 -18.38 -9.28
C GLY A 30 3.09 -17.45 -10.41
N GLY A 31 2.39 -16.33 -10.65
CA GLY A 31 2.81 -15.29 -11.58
C GLY A 31 3.84 -14.30 -11.02
N LEU A 32 4.09 -14.31 -9.70
CA LEU A 32 5.10 -13.46 -9.07
C LEU A 32 6.49 -14.11 -9.17
N GLY A 33 7.51 -13.32 -9.52
CA GLY A 33 8.90 -13.75 -9.32
C GLY A 33 9.26 -13.83 -7.84
N ASP A 34 10.27 -14.63 -7.48
CA ASP A 34 10.66 -14.90 -6.09
C ASP A 34 10.81 -13.63 -5.25
N GLY A 35 11.48 -12.60 -5.78
CA GLY A 35 11.67 -11.34 -5.07
C GLY A 35 10.34 -10.60 -4.77
N ALA A 36 9.39 -10.64 -5.71
CA ALA A 36 8.08 -10.04 -5.51
C ALA A 36 7.24 -10.84 -4.51
N LEU A 37 7.32 -12.17 -4.57
CA LEU A 37 6.64 -13.06 -3.62
C LEU A 37 7.17 -12.85 -2.19
N MET A 38 8.50 -12.76 -2.01
CA MET A 38 9.13 -12.49 -0.71
C MET A 38 8.85 -11.08 -0.19
N ALA A 39 8.72 -10.10 -1.08
CA ALA A 39 8.40 -8.73 -0.71
C ALA A 39 6.91 -8.53 -0.36
N LEU A 40 6.00 -9.34 -0.92
CA LEU A 40 4.55 -9.14 -0.83
C LEU A 40 4.03 -8.91 0.60
N PRO A 41 4.45 -9.66 1.65
CA PRO A 41 4.02 -9.41 3.02
C PRO A 41 4.41 -8.02 3.58
N TRP A 42 5.42 -7.40 2.98
CA TRP A 42 6.00 -6.13 3.41
C TRP A 42 5.53 -4.92 2.59
N LEU A 43 4.81 -5.15 1.49
CA LEU A 43 4.28 -4.10 0.62
C LEU A 43 3.04 -3.45 1.22
N PHE A 44 3.21 -2.34 1.94
CA PHE A 44 2.10 -1.64 2.60
C PHE A 44 0.95 -1.30 1.63
N GLU A 45 1.25 -0.81 0.43
CA GLU A 45 0.25 -0.43 -0.58
C GLU A 45 -0.68 -1.58 -1.01
N PHE A 46 -0.19 -2.82 -0.98
CA PHE A 46 -0.98 -3.98 -1.33
C PHE A 46 -2.02 -4.30 -0.23
N TRP A 47 -1.62 -4.12 1.04
CA TRP A 47 -2.45 -4.43 2.21
C TRP A 47 -3.27 -3.25 2.74
N ALA A 48 -2.89 -2.03 2.38
CA ALA A 48 -3.51 -0.80 2.88
C ALA A 48 -4.99 -0.71 2.48
N LEU A 49 -5.82 -0.23 3.40
CA LEU A 49 -7.20 0.15 3.07
C LEU A 49 -7.20 1.49 2.30
N PRO A 50 -8.21 1.78 1.46
CA PRO A 50 -8.24 3.02 0.68
C PRO A 50 -8.01 4.30 1.48
N HIS A 51 -8.56 4.39 2.70
CA HIS A 51 -8.41 5.57 3.57
C HIS A 51 -7.02 5.72 4.20
N GLN A 52 -6.17 4.69 4.10
CA GLN A 52 -4.78 4.69 4.57
C GLN A 52 -3.79 5.11 3.47
N LEU A 53 -4.28 5.36 2.25
CA LEU A 53 -3.48 5.89 1.15
C LEU A 53 -3.79 7.38 0.95
N PRO A 54 -2.81 8.19 0.53
CA PRO A 54 -3.06 9.57 0.17
C PRO A 54 -4.01 9.65 -1.04
N PRO A 55 -4.87 10.68 -1.12
CA PRO A 55 -5.68 10.89 -2.31
C PRO A 55 -4.80 11.24 -3.51
N GLU A 56 -5.31 10.95 -4.70
CA GLU A 56 -4.68 11.35 -5.95
C GLU A 56 -4.70 12.89 -6.13
N GLY A 57 -3.78 13.39 -6.95
CA GLY A 57 -3.68 14.81 -7.28
C GLY A 57 -2.95 15.66 -6.24
N ALA A 58 -3.04 16.98 -6.40
CA ALA A 58 -2.35 17.94 -5.56
C ALA A 58 -3.17 18.29 -4.31
N TRP A 59 -2.54 18.20 -3.15
CA TRP A 59 -3.13 18.57 -1.86
C TRP A 59 -2.05 19.15 -0.94
N LYS A 60 -2.46 20.01 -0.01
CA LYS A 60 -1.56 20.58 1.01
C LYS A 60 -1.56 19.78 2.30
N THR A 61 -2.71 19.21 2.64
CA THR A 61 -2.93 18.47 3.88
C THR A 61 -3.73 17.22 3.57
N TRP A 62 -3.30 16.09 4.13
CA TRP A 62 -4.04 14.83 4.13
C TRP A 62 -4.48 14.51 5.56
N VAL A 63 -5.77 14.21 5.73
CA VAL A 63 -6.37 13.86 7.02
C VAL A 63 -6.86 12.42 6.96
N ILE A 64 -6.37 11.59 7.89
CA ILE A 64 -6.78 10.19 8.02
C ILE A 64 -7.78 10.08 9.18
N MET A 65 -9.02 9.74 8.88
CA MET A 65 -10.06 9.50 9.89
C MET A 65 -10.24 8.01 10.16
N GLY A 66 -10.35 7.63 11.44
CA GLY A 66 -10.59 6.24 11.84
C GLY A 66 -10.54 6.05 13.35
N GLY A 67 -11.18 4.98 13.84
CA GLY A 67 -11.21 4.63 15.27
C GLY A 67 -9.87 4.11 15.82
N ARG A 68 -9.88 3.59 17.04
CA ARG A 68 -8.73 2.89 17.64
C ARG A 68 -8.38 1.67 16.78
N GLY A 69 -7.10 1.44 16.53
CA GLY A 69 -6.64 0.28 15.74
C GLY A 69 -6.80 0.40 14.23
N ALA A 70 -7.37 1.49 13.70
CA ALA A 70 -7.56 1.69 12.25
C ALA A 70 -6.24 1.90 11.45
N GLY A 71 -5.07 1.84 12.09
CA GLY A 71 -3.78 1.95 11.41
C GLY A 71 -3.37 3.36 10.97
N LYS A 72 -3.98 4.43 11.50
CA LYS A 72 -3.64 5.84 11.17
C LYS A 72 -2.14 6.15 11.28
N THR A 73 -1.49 5.68 12.34
CA THR A 73 -0.06 5.90 12.57
C THR A 73 0.81 5.18 11.54
N ARG A 74 0.46 3.93 11.19
CA ARG A 74 1.18 3.17 10.16
C ARG A 74 1.03 3.83 8.80
N ALA A 75 -0.17 4.24 8.43
CA ALA A 75 -0.45 4.96 7.18
C ALA A 75 0.40 6.24 7.05
N GLY A 76 0.50 7.04 8.12
CA GLY A 76 1.35 8.23 8.13
C GLY A 76 2.84 7.91 7.98
N ALA A 77 3.34 6.89 8.68
CA ALA A 77 4.74 6.48 8.59
C ALA A 77 5.10 5.94 7.19
N GLU A 78 4.26 5.10 6.63
CA GLU A 78 4.44 4.52 5.29
C GLU A 78 4.33 5.60 4.20
N TRP A 79 3.49 6.61 4.38
CA TRP A 79 3.50 7.76 3.49
C TRP A 79 4.83 8.53 3.53
N VAL A 80 5.38 8.79 4.73
CA VAL A 80 6.72 9.40 4.84
C VAL A 80 7.75 8.51 4.14
N ARG A 81 7.66 7.19 4.30
CA ARG A 81 8.53 6.22 3.62
C ARG A 81 8.42 6.31 2.09
N MET A 82 7.21 6.32 1.53
CA MET A 82 6.95 6.51 0.08
C MET A 82 7.49 7.84 -0.45
N GLN A 83 7.57 8.87 0.39
CA GLN A 83 8.14 10.15 -0.01
C GLN A 83 9.68 10.10 -0.03
N VAL A 84 10.31 9.34 0.85
CA VAL A 84 11.78 9.32 1.04
C VAL A 84 12.47 8.19 0.27
N GLU A 85 11.80 7.06 0.07
CA GLU A 85 12.30 5.89 -0.66
C GLU A 85 11.77 5.86 -2.10
N GLY A 86 12.52 5.25 -3.01
CA GLY A 86 12.15 4.97 -4.39
C GLY A 86 11.58 3.55 -4.57
N ALA A 87 11.50 3.09 -5.82
CA ALA A 87 10.83 1.82 -6.16
C ALA A 87 11.56 0.56 -5.69
N ARG A 88 12.88 0.64 -5.41
CA ARG A 88 13.70 -0.48 -4.96
C ARG A 88 14.43 -0.14 -3.66
N PRO A 89 14.94 -1.15 -2.93
CA PRO A 89 15.74 -0.91 -1.74
C PRO A 89 16.87 0.08 -2.01
N LEU A 90 17.02 1.06 -1.11
CA LEU A 90 18.03 2.13 -1.19
C LEU A 90 17.83 3.15 -2.33
N ASP A 91 16.83 2.99 -3.21
CA ASP A 91 16.50 4.02 -4.18
C ASP A 91 16.01 5.27 -3.44
N ALA A 92 16.45 6.45 -3.88
CA ALA A 92 16.03 7.71 -3.30
C ALA A 92 14.65 8.13 -3.81
N GLY A 93 13.78 8.57 -2.90
CA GLY A 93 12.47 9.13 -3.18
C GLY A 93 12.49 10.63 -3.49
N ARG A 94 11.29 11.22 -3.53
CA ARG A 94 11.08 12.64 -3.84
C ARG A 94 11.63 13.58 -2.75
N ALA A 95 11.47 13.19 -1.49
CA ALA A 95 11.88 13.96 -0.32
C ALA A 95 13.35 13.68 0.00
N LYS A 96 14.17 14.73 0.09
CA LYS A 96 15.63 14.63 0.29
C LYS A 96 16.10 15.11 1.67
N ARG A 97 15.22 15.72 2.47
CA ARG A 97 15.56 16.36 3.76
C ARG A 97 14.77 15.77 4.90
N VAL A 98 14.63 14.45 4.89
CA VAL A 98 13.98 13.67 5.93
C VAL A 98 14.89 12.48 6.18
N ALA A 99 15.28 12.28 7.43
CA ALA A 99 16.00 11.08 7.85
C ALA A 99 14.96 10.03 8.27
N LEU A 100 14.97 8.88 7.62
CA LEU A 100 14.27 7.70 8.10
C LEU A 100 15.21 6.92 9.02
N PRO A 101 14.86 6.67 10.29
CA PRO A 101 15.61 5.73 11.10
C PRO A 101 15.45 4.34 10.47
N VAL A 102 16.56 3.73 10.07
CA VAL A 102 16.55 2.39 9.50
C VAL A 102 16.08 1.42 10.58
N VAL A 103 14.92 0.82 10.39
CA VAL A 103 14.49 -0.35 11.15
C VAL A 103 14.78 -1.52 10.23
N GLU A 104 15.81 -2.30 10.57
CA GLU A 104 16.23 -3.47 9.79
C GLU A 104 15.08 -4.49 9.78
N VAL A 105 14.35 -4.56 8.67
CA VAL A 105 13.40 -5.65 8.40
C VAL A 105 14.19 -6.71 7.65
N ARG A 106 14.65 -7.73 8.39
CA ARG A 106 15.29 -8.91 7.78
C ARG A 106 14.22 -9.69 7.01
N ILE A 107 14.39 -9.77 5.70
CA ILE A 107 13.62 -10.62 4.79
C ILE A 107 14.33 -11.96 4.69
#